data_AF-A0AAW7Y482-F1
#
_entry.id   AF-A0AAW7Y482-F1
#
_cell.length_a   1.000
_cell.length_b   1.000
_cell.length_c   1.000
_cell.angle_alpha   90.00
_cell.angle_beta   90.00
_cell.angle_gamma   90.00
#
_symmetry.space_group_name_H-M   'P 1'
#
loop_
_entity.id
_entity.type
_entity.pdbx_description
1 polymer ?
#
loop_
_entity_poly.entity_id
_entity_poly.type
_entity_poly.pdbx_seq_one_letter_code
_entity_poly.pdbx_strand_id
1 'polypeptide(L)'
;MKSMLLPLLSCLAACSSQQSANQPLNVSQYVEQTCYTSASDELSSSFDTFLDHRKDELAGLRSELTDENFQQLHFALSHFSTYWEKLEIERNQACEQWAACQFITESSHAASSMQPSPHCEAPNFEYNVSRVKMVTFLSDVANLQLQRSAE
;
A
#
# COMPACT_ATOMS: atom_id res chain seq x y z
N MET A 1 67.89 -30.32 8.98
CA MET A 1 66.96 -30.17 7.84
C MET A 1 65.54 -30.24 8.36
N LYS A 2 64.77 -29.19 8.04
CA LYS A 2 63.31 -28.99 8.08
C LYS A 2 62.45 -30.09 8.72
N SER A 3 61.76 -29.72 9.80
CA SER A 3 60.36 -30.11 10.00
C SER A 3 59.62 -28.93 10.64
N MET A 4 58.96 -28.13 9.80
CA MET A 4 58.02 -27.08 10.20
C MET A 4 56.82 -27.24 9.27
N LEU A 5 55.92 -28.14 9.65
CA LEU A 5 54.63 -28.38 9.04
C LEU A 5 53.62 -28.27 10.18
N LEU A 6 52.49 -27.60 9.92
CA LEU A 6 51.38 -27.28 10.82
C LEU A 6 51.64 -26.09 11.77
N PRO A 7 51.46 -24.85 11.28
CA PRO A 7 50.20 -24.18 11.59
C PRO A 7 49.71 -23.28 10.44
N LEU A 8 49.55 -23.83 9.23
CA LEU A 8 49.00 -23.07 8.09
C LEU A 8 47.62 -23.56 7.63
N LEU A 9 46.97 -24.43 8.42
CA LEU A 9 45.67 -25.02 8.07
C LEU A 9 44.48 -24.40 8.82
N SER A 10 44.70 -23.41 9.69
CA SER A 10 43.63 -22.80 10.50
C SER A 10 43.07 -21.49 9.96
N CYS A 11 43.54 -21.01 8.79
CA CYS A 11 43.09 -19.72 8.22
C CYS A 11 42.17 -19.83 6.99
N LEU A 12 41.68 -21.04 6.64
CA LEU A 12 40.81 -21.21 5.46
C LEU A 12 39.32 -21.42 5.80
N ALA A 13 38.91 -21.32 7.07
CA ALA A 13 37.53 -21.51 7.49
C ALA A 13 36.77 -20.20 7.80
N ALA A 14 37.22 -19.06 7.26
CA ALA A 14 36.62 -17.75 7.52
C ALA A 14 36.26 -16.97 6.24
N CYS A 15 35.79 -17.64 5.18
CA CYS A 15 35.12 -16.98 4.04
C CYS A 15 34.08 -17.92 3.40
N SER A 16 33.14 -18.48 4.17
CA SER A 16 32.08 -19.34 3.60
C SER A 16 30.67 -18.99 4.08
N SER A 17 30.40 -17.72 4.40
CA SER A 17 29.07 -17.31 4.88
C SER A 17 28.56 -15.98 4.29
N GLN A 18 28.95 -15.66 3.06
CA GLN A 18 28.29 -14.60 2.28
C GLN A 18 27.91 -15.15 0.90
N GLN A 19 26.99 -16.11 0.91
CA GLN A 19 26.27 -16.48 -0.30
C GLN A 19 24.79 -16.73 0.03
N SER A 20 24.19 -15.83 0.81
CA SER A 20 22.78 -15.52 0.61
C SER A 20 22.72 -14.48 -0.51
N ALA A 21 23.08 -14.90 -1.72
CA ALA A 21 22.95 -14.08 -2.91
C ALA A 21 21.46 -13.82 -3.12
N ASN A 22 21.06 -12.55 -3.20
CA ASN A 22 19.75 -12.09 -3.63
C ASN A 22 19.27 -12.97 -4.80
N GLN A 23 18.31 -13.87 -4.54
CA GLN A 23 17.62 -14.52 -5.63
C GLN A 23 16.80 -13.44 -6.36
N PRO A 24 16.81 -13.41 -7.69
CA PRO A 24 15.95 -12.50 -8.43
C PRO A 24 14.50 -12.81 -8.04
N LEU A 25 13.76 -11.78 -7.61
CA LEU A 25 12.35 -11.90 -7.24
C LEU A 25 11.58 -12.42 -8.46
N ASN A 26 10.62 -13.31 -8.23
CA ASN A 26 9.62 -13.59 -9.26
C ASN A 26 8.59 -12.45 -9.33
N VAL A 27 7.78 -12.42 -10.39
CA VAL A 27 6.80 -11.35 -10.60
C VAL A 27 5.85 -11.15 -9.42
N SER A 28 5.39 -12.23 -8.78
CA SER A 28 4.50 -12.14 -7.63
C SER A 28 5.18 -11.51 -6.41
N GLN A 29 6.44 -11.86 -6.15
CA GLN A 29 7.23 -11.26 -5.07
C GLN A 29 7.53 -9.79 -5.35
N TYR A 30 7.79 -9.43 -6.60
CA TYR A 30 8.00 -8.04 -7.00
C TYR A 30 6.72 -7.20 -6.84
N VAL A 31 5.57 -7.74 -7.27
CA VAL A 31 4.25 -7.11 -7.08
C VAL A 31 3.97 -6.90 -5.59
N GLU A 32 4.17 -7.94 -4.77
CA GLU A 32 3.94 -7.88 -3.33
C GLU A 32 4.75 -6.74 -2.69
N GLN A 33 6.05 -6.71 -2.98
CA GLN A 33 6.95 -5.69 -2.44
C GLN A 33 6.65 -4.29 -2.99
N THR A 34 6.12 -4.17 -4.20
CA THR A 34 5.87 -2.87 -4.82
C THR A 34 4.56 -2.25 -4.32
N CYS A 35 3.52 -3.07 -4.15
CA CYS A 35 2.15 -2.58 -3.96
C CYS A 35 1.65 -2.61 -2.51
N TYR A 36 2.21 -3.49 -1.68
CA TYR A 36 1.77 -3.71 -0.31
C TYR A 36 2.83 -3.33 0.72
N THR A 37 3.68 -2.35 0.38
CA THR A 37 4.61 -1.73 1.35
C THR A 37 3.94 -0.62 2.14
N SER A 38 4.56 -0.27 3.28
CA SER A 38 3.98 0.52 4.38
C SER A 38 3.22 1.80 4.03
N ALA A 39 3.55 2.49 2.92
CA ALA A 39 2.91 3.75 2.58
C ALA A 39 1.42 3.60 2.21
N SER A 40 1.00 2.48 1.65
CA SER A 40 -0.42 2.20 1.39
C SER A 40 -1.17 1.87 2.68
N ASP A 41 -0.53 1.11 3.57
CA ASP A 41 -1.05 0.76 4.89
C ASP A 41 -1.23 1.99 5.80
N GLU A 42 -0.32 2.96 5.73
CA GLU A 42 -0.39 4.21 6.49
C GLU A 42 -1.65 5.02 6.16
N LEU A 43 -1.99 5.14 4.87
CA LEU A 43 -3.17 5.90 4.44
C LEU A 43 -4.47 5.19 4.85
N SER A 44 -4.53 3.87 4.65
CA SER A 44 -5.64 3.01 5.08
C SER A 44 -5.86 3.12 6.60
N SER A 45 -4.79 2.94 7.37
CA SER A 45 -4.83 3.10 8.83
C SER A 45 -5.28 4.50 9.27
N SER A 46 -4.85 5.55 8.57
CA SER A 46 -5.29 6.92 8.84
C SER A 46 -6.79 7.10 8.63
N PHE A 47 -7.37 6.52 7.59
CA PHE A 47 -8.80 6.63 7.31
C PHE A 47 -9.63 5.82 8.31
N ASP A 48 -9.22 4.60 8.63
CA ASP A 48 -9.90 3.74 9.61
C ASP A 48 -9.92 4.39 10.98
N THR A 49 -8.78 4.90 11.44
CA THR A 49 -8.66 5.64 12.70
C THR A 49 -9.58 6.86 12.72
N PHE A 50 -9.63 7.61 11.61
CA PHE A 50 -10.52 8.76 11.49
C PHE A 50 -11.99 8.33 11.61
N LEU A 51 -12.43 7.30 10.90
CA LEU A 51 -13.81 6.84 10.93
C LEU A 51 -14.22 6.31 12.30
N ASP A 52 -13.34 5.58 12.98
CA ASP A 52 -13.64 5.05 14.31
C ASP A 52 -13.82 6.17 15.33
N HIS A 53 -12.95 7.20 15.29
CA HIS A 53 -13.18 8.41 16.11
C HIS A 53 -14.52 9.09 15.82
N ARG A 54 -14.94 9.17 14.54
CA ARG A 54 -16.25 9.77 14.20
C ARG A 54 -17.43 8.92 14.70
N LYS A 55 -17.32 7.59 14.66
CA LYS A 55 -18.34 6.68 15.20
C LYS A 55 -18.46 6.81 16.72
N ASP A 56 -17.34 6.90 17.42
CA ASP A 56 -17.30 7.10 18.86
C ASP A 56 -17.93 8.44 19.26
N GLU A 57 -17.63 9.51 18.53
CA GLU A 57 -18.26 10.81 18.73
C GLU A 57 -19.77 10.76 18.50
N LEU A 58 -20.24 10.11 17.43
CA LEU A 58 -21.66 9.94 17.15
C LEU A 58 -22.37 9.16 18.28
N ALA A 59 -21.73 8.10 18.79
CA ALA A 59 -22.25 7.32 19.90
C ALA A 59 -22.39 8.16 21.18
N GLY A 60 -21.40 9.03 21.46
CA GLY A 60 -21.45 9.97 22.58
C GLY A 60 -22.59 10.98 22.49
N LEU A 61 -22.98 11.38 21.28
CA LEU A 61 -24.07 12.33 21.03
C LEU A 61 -25.47 11.68 21.01
N ARG A 62 -25.59 10.38 21.27
CA ARG A 62 -26.86 9.65 21.08
C ARG A 62 -28.05 10.25 21.83
N SER A 63 -27.85 10.73 23.05
CA SER A 63 -28.91 11.35 23.87
C SER A 63 -29.34 12.73 23.40
N GLU A 64 -28.53 13.39 22.57
CA GLU A 64 -28.77 14.74 22.05
C GLU A 64 -29.42 14.72 20.65
N LEU A 65 -29.44 13.56 19.99
CA LEU A 65 -29.93 13.40 18.63
C LEU A 65 -31.28 12.68 18.61
N THR A 66 -32.14 13.10 17.68
CA THR A 66 -33.31 12.30 17.30
C THR A 66 -32.84 10.96 16.71
N ASP A 67 -33.71 9.96 16.81
CA ASP A 67 -33.42 8.64 16.23
C ASP A 67 -33.13 8.72 14.73
N GLU A 68 -33.89 9.56 14.01
CA GLU A 68 -33.68 9.79 12.59
C GLU A 68 -32.30 10.38 12.29
N ASN A 69 -31.90 11.46 12.99
CA ASN A 69 -30.60 12.10 12.76
C ASN A 69 -29.45 11.15 13.09
N PHE A 70 -29.55 10.41 14.19
CA PHE A 70 -28.54 9.41 14.54
C PHE A 70 -28.40 8.34 13.47
N GLN A 71 -29.51 7.79 12.97
CA GLN A 71 -29.50 6.76 11.94
C GLN A 71 -28.93 7.28 10.61
N GLN A 72 -29.27 8.50 10.19
CA GLN A 72 -28.71 9.11 8.99
C GLN A 72 -27.19 9.29 9.08
N LEU A 73 -26.70 9.79 10.22
CA LEU A 73 -25.27 9.96 10.46
C LEU A 73 -24.53 8.62 10.51
N HIS A 74 -25.11 7.63 11.21
CA HIS A 74 -24.55 6.28 11.28
C HIS A 74 -24.48 5.62 9.89
N PHE A 75 -25.54 5.77 9.10
CA PHE A 75 -25.57 5.31 7.72
C PHE A 75 -24.49 5.98 6.86
N ALA A 76 -24.32 7.30 6.97
CA ALA A 76 -23.29 8.04 6.23
C ALA A 76 -21.87 7.56 6.57
N LEU A 77 -21.55 7.38 7.86
CA LEU A 77 -20.25 6.86 8.29
C LEU A 77 -20.00 5.44 7.77
N SER A 78 -21.03 4.59 7.78
CA SER A 78 -20.95 3.24 7.21
C SER A 78 -20.70 3.28 5.70
N HIS A 79 -21.38 4.20 5.00
CA HIS A 79 -21.21 4.38 3.56
C HIS A 79 -19.79 4.84 3.19
N PHE A 80 -19.19 5.72 4.00
CA PHE A 80 -17.80 6.13 3.79
C PHE A 80 -16.82 4.97 3.91
N SER A 81 -17.03 4.07 4.87
CA SER A 81 -16.21 2.86 5.03
C SER A 81 -16.33 1.94 3.80
N THR A 82 -17.54 1.69 3.31
CA THR A 82 -17.75 0.86 2.12
C THR A 82 -17.11 1.48 0.87
N TYR A 83 -17.21 2.80 0.71
CA TYR A 83 -16.61 3.47 -0.44
C TYR A 83 -15.08 3.47 -0.37
N TRP A 84 -14.51 3.59 0.83
CA TRP A 84 -13.07 3.48 1.05
C TRP A 84 -12.51 2.12 0.62
N GLU A 85 -13.14 1.02 1.06
CA GLU A 85 -12.75 -0.34 0.67
C GLU A 85 -12.75 -0.50 -0.86
N LYS A 86 -13.74 0.07 -1.55
CA LYS A 86 -13.78 0.07 -3.01
C LYS A 86 -12.58 0.81 -3.62
N LEU A 87 -12.22 1.98 -3.09
CA LEU A 87 -11.06 2.73 -3.59
C LEU A 87 -9.74 1.99 -3.33
N GLU A 88 -9.60 1.30 -2.21
CA GLU A 88 -8.43 0.45 -1.93
C GLU A 88 -8.29 -0.68 -2.93
N ILE A 89 -9.39 -1.37 -3.24
CA ILE A 89 -9.40 -2.43 -4.25
C ILE A 89 -8.99 -1.86 -5.62
N GLU A 90 -9.58 -0.74 -6.04
CA GLU A 90 -9.22 -0.06 -7.30
C GLU A 90 -7.71 0.29 -7.33
N ARG A 91 -7.17 0.86 -6.24
CA ARG A 91 -5.75 1.18 -6.11
C ARG A 91 -4.87 -0.06 -6.21
N ASN A 92 -5.20 -1.11 -5.46
CA ASN A 92 -4.40 -2.32 -5.39
C ASN A 92 -4.32 -2.99 -6.76
N GLN A 93 -5.46 -3.15 -7.44
CA GLN A 93 -5.50 -3.73 -8.79
C GLN A 93 -4.67 -2.91 -9.80
N ALA A 94 -4.79 -1.59 -9.77
CA ALA A 94 -4.00 -0.72 -10.64
C ALA A 94 -2.48 -0.82 -10.35
N CYS A 95 -2.11 -0.91 -9.08
CA CYS A 95 -0.72 -1.12 -8.68
C CYS A 95 -0.18 -2.46 -9.16
N GLU A 96 -0.91 -3.56 -8.93
CA GLU A 96 -0.48 -4.91 -9.33
C GLU A 96 -0.24 -4.99 -10.83
N GLN A 97 -1.13 -4.41 -11.63
CA GLN A 97 -1.00 -4.35 -13.09
C GLN A 97 0.23 -3.54 -13.51
N TRP A 98 0.46 -2.39 -12.89
CA TRP A 98 1.63 -1.56 -13.14
C TRP A 98 2.93 -2.28 -12.76
N ALA A 99 3.01 -2.85 -11.56
CA ALA A 99 4.18 -3.55 -11.07
C ALA A 99 4.53 -4.79 -11.91
N ALA A 100 3.52 -5.57 -12.30
CA ALA A 100 3.71 -6.72 -13.19
C ALA A 100 4.25 -6.28 -14.57
N CYS A 101 3.71 -5.20 -15.13
CA CYS A 101 4.18 -4.63 -16.39
C CYS A 101 5.64 -4.18 -16.32
N GLN A 102 6.02 -3.49 -15.24
CA GLN A 102 7.40 -3.03 -15.04
C GLN A 102 8.36 -4.22 -14.95
N PHE A 103 8.01 -5.23 -14.15
CA PHE A 103 8.82 -6.43 -14.01
C PHE A 103 9.08 -7.12 -15.35
N ILE A 104 8.04 -7.30 -16.17
CA ILE A 104 8.16 -7.91 -17.51
C ILE A 104 9.03 -7.06 -18.43
N THR A 105 8.85 -5.75 -18.40
CA THR A 105 9.60 -4.80 -19.23
C THR A 105 11.09 -4.86 -18.91
N GLU A 106 11.46 -4.74 -17.64
CA GLU A 106 12.85 -4.80 -17.17
C GLU A 106 13.52 -6.14 -17.49
N SER A 107 12.81 -7.26 -17.27
CA SER A 107 13.33 -8.60 -17.58
C SER A 107 13.47 -8.85 -19.08
N SER A 108 12.66 -8.20 -19.93
CA SER A 108 12.76 -8.27 -21.39
C SER A 108 13.91 -7.44 -21.97
N HIS A 109 14.23 -6.28 -21.37
CA HIS A 109 15.38 -5.45 -21.75
C HIS A 109 16.72 -6.09 -21.39
N ALA A 110 16.77 -6.85 -20.29
CA ALA A 110 17.94 -7.64 -19.96
C ALA A 110 18.24 -8.74 -21.00
N ALA A 111 17.23 -9.15 -21.79
CA ALA A 111 17.32 -10.20 -22.80
C ALA A 111 17.44 -9.70 -24.24
N SER A 112 17.10 -8.43 -24.54
CA SER A 112 17.15 -7.89 -25.91
C SER A 112 17.43 -6.39 -25.95
N SER A 113 18.14 -5.91 -26.98
CA SER A 113 18.45 -4.50 -27.23
C SER A 113 17.25 -3.67 -27.71
N MET A 114 16.02 -4.08 -27.41
CA MET A 114 14.81 -3.35 -27.80
C MET A 114 14.59 -2.15 -26.87
N GLN A 115 14.23 -1.01 -27.46
CA GLN A 115 13.88 0.24 -26.78
C GLN A 115 12.76 0.04 -25.73
N PRO A 116 12.73 0.84 -24.64
CA PRO A 116 11.68 0.79 -23.62
C PRO A 116 10.30 0.83 -24.27
N SER A 117 9.51 -0.21 -24.07
CA SER A 117 8.16 -0.20 -24.60
C SER A 117 7.29 0.73 -23.75
N PRO A 118 6.46 1.62 -24.33
CA PRO A 118 5.52 2.48 -23.60
C PRO A 118 4.37 1.71 -22.91
N HIS A 119 4.47 0.39 -22.80
CA HIS A 119 3.38 -0.50 -22.36
C HIS A 119 2.91 -0.30 -20.92
N CYS A 120 3.71 0.33 -20.05
CA CYS A 120 3.34 0.51 -18.64
C CYS A 120 2.80 1.92 -18.31
N GLU A 121 2.67 2.82 -19.29
CA GLU A 121 2.19 4.19 -19.06
C GLU A 121 0.73 4.25 -18.62
N ALA A 122 -0.15 3.48 -19.27
CA ALA A 122 -1.57 3.44 -18.92
C ALA A 122 -1.81 2.85 -17.50
N PRO A 123 -1.24 1.68 -17.13
CA PRO A 123 -1.31 1.19 -15.74
C PRO A 123 -0.74 2.17 -14.70
N ASN A 124 0.38 2.85 -15.02
CA ASN A 124 0.94 3.87 -14.15
C ASN A 124 -0.03 5.06 -13.95
N PHE A 125 -0.67 5.52 -15.03
CA PHE A 125 -1.67 6.58 -14.95
C PHE A 125 -2.86 6.17 -14.08
N GLU A 126 -3.40 4.97 -14.27
CA GLU A 126 -4.51 4.43 -13.47
C GLU A 126 -4.15 4.30 -11.98
N TYR A 127 -2.92 3.86 -11.68
CA TYR A 127 -2.44 3.79 -10.30
C TYR A 127 -2.31 5.19 -9.67
N ASN A 128 -1.79 6.17 -10.39
CA ASN A 128 -1.72 7.54 -9.88
C ASN A 128 -3.10 8.16 -9.66
N VAL A 129 -4.04 7.93 -10.57
CA VAL A 129 -5.43 8.42 -10.44
C VAL A 129 -6.12 7.80 -9.23
N SER A 130 -6.00 6.49 -9.03
CA SER A 130 -6.61 5.80 -7.87
C SER A 130 -6.05 6.32 -6.54
N ARG A 131 -4.74 6.57 -6.44
CA ARG A 131 -4.14 7.19 -5.25
C ARG A 131 -4.69 8.59 -4.98
N VAL A 132 -4.82 9.42 -6.01
CA VAL A 132 -5.38 10.78 -5.87
C VAL A 132 -6.83 10.70 -5.40
N LYS A 133 -7.65 9.80 -5.95
CA LYS A 133 -9.04 9.60 -5.51
C LYS A 133 -9.13 9.31 -4.01
N MET A 134 -8.27 8.42 -3.49
CA MET A 134 -8.25 8.10 -2.06
C MET A 134 -7.89 9.31 -1.20
N VAL A 135 -6.83 10.04 -1.55
CA VAL A 135 -6.41 11.24 -0.80
C VAL A 135 -7.51 12.31 -0.81
N THR A 136 -8.11 12.56 -1.97
CA THR A 136 -9.23 13.50 -2.11
C THR A 136 -10.42 13.07 -1.27
N PHE A 137 -10.80 11.80 -1.33
CA PHE A 137 -11.94 11.28 -0.56
C PHE A 137 -11.71 11.39 0.96
N LEU A 138 -10.53 11.02 1.46
CA LEU A 138 -10.18 11.22 2.87
C LEU A 138 -10.26 12.71 3.25
N SER A 139 -9.71 13.60 2.41
CA SER A 139 -9.78 15.05 2.63
C SER A 139 -11.22 15.55 2.67
N ASP A 140 -12.07 15.14 1.72
CA ASP A 140 -13.46 15.56 1.64
C ASP A 140 -14.24 15.11 2.88
N VAL A 141 -14.08 13.85 3.28
CA VAL A 141 -14.73 13.30 4.47
C VAL A 141 -14.22 13.97 5.75
N ALA A 142 -12.91 14.22 5.87
CA ALA A 142 -12.32 14.86 7.06
C ALA A 142 -12.75 16.33 7.22
N ASN A 143 -13.11 17.00 6.12
CA ASN A 143 -13.64 18.36 6.14
C ASN A 143 -15.15 18.43 6.37
N LEU A 144 -15.86 17.29 6.44
CA LEU A 144 -17.28 17.28 6.76
C LEU A 144 -17.49 17.73 8.21
N GLN A 145 -18.20 18.85 8.37
CA GLN A 145 -18.58 19.37 9.68
C GLN A 145 -20.05 19.06 9.96
N LEU A 146 -20.31 18.50 11.14
CA LEU A 146 -21.68 18.40 11.66
C LEU A 146 -22.13 19.79 12.07
N GLN A 147 -23.13 20.33 11.36
CA GLN A 147 -23.76 21.58 11.74
C GLN A 147 -24.87 21.29 12.74
N ARG A 148 -24.79 21.89 13.94
CA ARG A 148 -25.96 21.99 14.81
C ARG A 148 -26.96 22.92 14.14
N SER A 149 -28.19 22.44 13.97
CA SER A 149 -29.30 23.33 13.62
C SER A 149 -29.41 24.38 14.73
N ALA A 150 -29.27 25.65 14.38
CA ALA A 150 -29.56 26.73 15.30
C ALA A 150 -31.07 26.67 15.61
N GLU A 151 -31.41 26.44 16.87
CA GLU A 151 -32.77 26.66 17.40
C GLU A 151 -33.11 28.15 17.43
#